data_AF-A0AA88CM36-F1
#
_entry.id   AF-A0AA88CM36-F1
#
_cell.length_a   1.000
_cell.length_b   1.000
_cell.length_c   1.000
_cell.angle_alpha   90.00
_cell.angle_beta   90.00
_cell.angle_gamma   90.00
#
_symmetry.space_group_name_H-M   'P 1'
#
loop_
_entity.id
_entity.type
_entity.pdbx_description
1 polymer ?
#
loop_
_entity_poly.entity_id
_entity_poly.type
_entity_poly.pdbx_seq_one_letter_code
_entity_poly.pdbx_strand_id
1 'polypeptide(L)'
;MILTYAAIYYDGTTTYRGYSDVMEAEEHFVIRIPDNPPLDAGAPLLCAGITVYGPLKYFKLDKAGLHVGIVGLGGLGRMAVKFAKAMGGLRSL
;
A
#
# COMPACT_ATOMS: atom_id res chain seq x y z
N MET A 1 18.80 -0.76 -0.01
CA MET A 1 17.44 -0.73 0.58
C MET A 1 17.57 -0.35 2.04
N ILE A 2 16.98 0.76 2.46
CA ILE A 2 16.96 1.17 3.88
C ILE A 2 15.67 0.64 4.49
N LEU A 3 15.77 -0.14 5.57
CA LEU A 3 14.61 -0.72 6.22
C LEU A 3 13.85 0.32 7.05
N THR A 4 12.56 0.03 7.26
CA THR A 4 11.66 0.84 8.07
C THR A 4 12.19 0.98 9.51
N TYR A 5 12.73 -0.09 10.08
CA TYR A 5 13.29 -0.09 11.44
C TYR A 5 14.71 -0.67 11.44
N ALA A 6 15.53 -0.20 12.37
CA ALA A 6 16.86 -0.74 12.68
C ALA A 6 17.84 -0.77 11.49
N ALA A 7 17.65 0.10 10.50
CA ALA A 7 18.63 0.31 9.43
C ALA A 7 19.44 1.59 9.68
N ILE A 8 20.68 1.59 9.19
CA ILE A 8 21.52 2.78 9.17
C ILE A 8 21.13 3.65 7.97
N TYR A 9 20.79 4.90 8.23
CA TYR A 9 20.45 5.90 7.24
C TYR A 9 21.73 6.53 6.63
N TYR A 10 21.57 7.34 5.57
CA TYR A 10 22.71 7.91 4.84
C TYR A 10 23.59 8.83 5.69
N ASP A 11 23.04 9.41 6.76
CA ASP A 11 23.74 10.27 7.72
C ASP A 11 24.35 9.49 8.91
N GLY A 12 24.27 8.16 8.90
CA GLY A 12 24.78 7.29 9.96
C GLY A 12 23.82 7.06 11.13
N THR A 13 22.63 7.68 11.14
CA THR A 13 21.62 7.49 12.19
C THR A 13 20.84 6.17 12.00
N THR A 14 20.16 5.70 13.05
CA THR A 14 19.29 4.52 12.97
C THR A 14 17.83 4.90 12.69
N THR A 15 17.14 4.11 11.88
CA THR A 15 15.71 4.32 11.59
C THR A 15 14.80 3.80 12.70
N TYR A 16 13.94 4.67 13.27
CA TYR A 16 13.00 4.36 14.37
C TYR A 16 11.52 4.41 13.99
N ARG A 17 11.10 5.31 13.09
CA ARG A 17 9.80 5.34 12.37
C ARG A 17 8.52 5.11 13.21
N GLY A 18 7.42 4.70 12.56
CA GLY A 18 6.06 5.17 12.87
C GLY A 18 5.35 4.64 14.10
N TYR A 19 6.01 3.88 14.96
CA TYR A 19 5.51 3.61 16.32
C TYR A 19 6.13 4.61 17.30
N SER A 20 5.98 5.90 16.95
CA SER A 20 6.45 7.07 17.67
C SER A 20 5.35 8.15 17.66
N ASP A 21 5.46 9.12 18.55
CA ASP A 21 4.60 10.30 18.62
C ASP A 21 4.86 11.30 17.49
N VAL A 22 6.11 11.42 17.05
CA VAL A 22 6.55 12.30 15.97
C VAL A 22 7.40 11.52 14.95
N MET A 23 7.26 11.86 13.67
CA MET A 23 8.06 11.30 12.58
C MET A 23 8.59 12.42 11.67
N GLU A 24 9.85 12.30 11.30
CA GLU A 24 10.49 13.12 10.27
C GLU A 24 10.75 12.27 9.02
N ALA A 25 10.52 12.86 7.85
CA ALA A 25 10.72 12.19 6.56
C ALA A 25 11.14 13.22 5.50
N GLU A 26 11.95 12.78 4.53
CA GLU A 26 12.26 13.58 3.35
C GLU A 26 10.98 13.80 2.52
N GLU A 27 10.78 15.02 2.02
CA GLU A 27 9.58 15.44 1.29
C GLU A 27 9.23 14.52 0.11
N HIS A 28 10.24 13.95 -0.57
CA HIS A 28 10.04 13.04 -1.69
C HIS A 28 9.22 11.78 -1.33
N PHE A 29 9.26 11.36 -0.07
CA PHE A 29 8.54 10.19 0.43
C PHE A 29 7.24 10.52 1.17
N VAL A 30 6.90 11.81 1.29
CA VAL A 30 5.66 12.26 1.94
C VAL A 30 4.53 12.31 0.91
N ILE A 31 3.43 11.61 1.20
CA ILE A 31 2.27 11.54 0.32
C ILE A 31 1.14 12.39 0.88
N ARG A 32 0.55 13.24 0.03
CA ARG A 32 -0.68 13.97 0.37
C ARG A 32 -1.86 13.00 0.48
N ILE A 33 -2.45 12.92 1.66
CA ILE A 33 -3.67 12.13 1.89
C ILE A 33 -4.89 12.98 1.45
N PRO A 34 -5.81 12.43 0.63
CA PRO A 34 -7.05 13.13 0.27
C PRO A 34 -7.98 13.28 1.48
N ASP A 35 -8.86 14.28 1.46
CA ASP A 35 -9.75 14.62 2.59
C ASP A 35 -10.77 13.51 2.96
N ASN A 36 -10.96 12.55 2.05
CA ASN A 36 -11.75 11.33 2.26
C ASN A 36 -10.91 10.18 1.70
N PRO A 37 -10.47 9.18 2.50
CA PRO A 37 -11.13 8.52 3.66
C PRO A 37 -10.62 8.93 5.06
N PRO A 38 -11.23 8.41 6.15
CA PRO A 38 -10.66 8.44 7.50
C PRO A 38 -9.19 7.99 7.51
N LEU A 39 -8.34 8.68 8.30
CA LEU A 39 -6.89 8.48 8.30
C LEU A 39 -6.48 7.06 8.70
N ASP A 40 -7.18 6.47 9.66
CA ASP A 40 -6.97 5.10 10.13
C ASP A 40 -7.28 4.06 9.04
N ALA A 41 -8.36 4.26 8.28
CA ALA A 41 -8.71 3.44 7.13
C ALA A 41 -7.74 3.63 5.95
N GLY A 42 -7.15 4.82 5.83
CA GLY A 42 -6.18 5.16 4.78
C GLY A 42 -4.78 4.60 5.03
N ALA A 43 -4.33 4.50 6.28
CA ALA A 43 -2.96 4.10 6.62
C ALA A 43 -2.50 2.77 5.98
N PRO A 44 -3.30 1.68 5.92
CA PRO A 44 -2.91 0.43 5.26
C PRO A 44 -2.64 0.56 3.75
N LEU A 45 -3.14 1.62 3.09
CA LEU A 45 -2.90 1.85 1.66
C LEU A 45 -1.43 2.11 1.35
N LEU A 46 -0.71 2.76 2.28
CA LEU A 46 0.68 3.18 2.11
C LEU A 46 1.67 2.01 2.03
N CYS A 47 1.28 0.82 2.49
CA CYS A 47 2.08 -0.40 2.39
C CYS A 47 1.31 -1.50 1.66
N ALA A 48 0.38 -2.19 2.33
CA ALA A 48 -0.36 -3.29 1.74
C ALA A 48 -1.13 -2.88 0.47
N GLY A 49 -1.67 -1.66 0.44
CA GLY A 49 -2.40 -1.16 -0.71
C GLY A 49 -1.53 -1.00 -1.95
N ILE A 50 -0.45 -0.23 -1.86
CA ILE A 50 0.46 -0.01 -3.00
C ILE A 50 1.15 -1.30 -3.44
N THR A 51 1.50 -2.20 -2.51
CA THR A 51 2.06 -3.52 -2.82
C THR A 51 1.17 -4.35 -3.73
N VAL A 52 -0.16 -4.19 -3.63
CA VAL A 52 -1.10 -4.90 -4.52
C VAL A 52 -1.50 -4.06 -5.73
N TYR A 53 -1.73 -2.76 -5.56
CA TYR A 53 -2.08 -1.86 -6.65
C TYR A 53 -1.01 -1.81 -7.74
N GLY A 54 0.27 -1.74 -7.34
CA GLY A 54 1.43 -1.71 -8.23
C GLY A 54 1.44 -2.83 -9.28
N PRO A 55 1.46 -4.12 -8.88
CA PRO A 55 1.43 -5.23 -9.84
C PRO A 55 0.13 -5.30 -10.63
N LEU A 56 -1.03 -4.99 -10.04
CA LEU A 56 -2.30 -4.96 -10.78
C LEU A 56 -2.24 -3.99 -11.97
N LYS A 57 -1.68 -2.79 -11.75
CA LYS A 57 -1.52 -1.78 -12.81
C LYS A 57 -0.37 -2.12 -13.77
N TYR A 58 0.80 -2.49 -13.25
CA TYR A 58 1.99 -2.73 -14.05
C TYR A 58 1.79 -3.88 -15.05
N PHE A 59 1.13 -4.96 -14.62
CA PHE A 59 0.80 -6.10 -15.48
C PHE A 59 -0.54 -5.96 -16.21
N LYS A 60 -1.20 -4.79 -16.12
CA LYS A 60 -2.48 -4.49 -16.80
C LYS A 60 -3.60 -5.46 -16.44
N LEU A 61 -3.63 -5.91 -15.18
CA LEU A 61 -4.65 -6.78 -14.59
C LEU A 61 -5.86 -6.01 -14.06
N ASP A 62 -5.84 -4.69 -14.22
CA ASP A 62 -6.88 -3.73 -13.83
C ASP A 62 -7.97 -3.53 -14.91
N LYS A 63 -7.98 -4.36 -15.95
CA LYS A 63 -8.98 -4.29 -17.02
C LYS A 63 -10.24 -5.05 -16.67
N ALA A 64 -11.38 -4.49 -17.08
CA ALA A 64 -12.68 -5.14 -16.91
C ALA A 64 -12.73 -6.49 -17.64
N GLY A 65 -13.36 -7.48 -17.01
CA GLY A 65 -13.57 -8.81 -17.59
C GLY A 65 -12.38 -9.77 -17.47
N LEU A 66 -11.27 -9.35 -16.86
CA LEU A 66 -10.19 -10.26 -16.48
C LEU A 66 -10.59 -11.08 -15.25
N HIS A 67 -10.04 -12.29 -15.13
CA HIS A 67 -10.17 -13.13 -13.94
C HIS A 67 -8.88 -13.06 -13.14
N VAL A 68 -8.94 -12.51 -11.92
CA VAL A 68 -7.79 -12.36 -11.03
C VAL A 68 -7.92 -13.30 -9.83
N GLY A 69 -6.95 -14.18 -9.64
CA GLY A 69 -6.85 -15.05 -8.47
C GLY A 69 -6.12 -14.36 -7.33
N ILE A 70 -6.64 -14.47 -6.11
CA ILE A 70 -6.00 -13.95 -4.89
C ILE A 70 -5.80 -15.11 -3.93
N VAL A 71 -4.55 -15.40 -3.59
CA VAL A 71 -4.18 -16.50 -2.69
C VAL A 71 -3.81 -15.91 -1.32
N GLY A 72 -4.63 -16.22 -0.31
CA GLY A 72 -4.49 -15.69 1.06
C GLY A 72 -5.33 -14.44 1.31
N LEU A 73 -6.06 -14.41 2.44
CA LEU A 73 -7.00 -13.34 2.83
C LEU A 73 -6.57 -12.60 4.11
N GLY A 74 -5.26 -12.39 4.25
CA GLY A 74 -4.67 -11.51 5.27
C GLY A 74 -4.78 -10.03 4.90
N GLY A 75 -3.91 -9.19 5.47
CA GLY A 75 -3.92 -7.74 5.22
C GLY A 75 -3.84 -7.38 3.73
N LEU A 76 -2.86 -7.90 3.01
CA LEU A 76 -2.71 -7.67 1.56
C LEU A 76 -3.87 -8.26 0.76
N GLY A 77 -4.31 -9.48 1.08
CA GLY A 77 -5.38 -10.17 0.37
C GLY A 77 -6.70 -9.40 0.40
N ARG A 78 -7.05 -8.82 1.56
CA ARG A 78 -8.26 -7.97 1.68
C ARG A 78 -8.16 -6.71 0.83
N MET A 79 -6.96 -6.11 0.73
CA MET A 79 -6.73 -4.96 -0.16
C MET A 79 -6.80 -5.38 -1.64
N ALA A 80 -6.25 -6.55 -1.97
CA ALA A 80 -6.29 -7.12 -3.31
C ALA A 80 -7.71 -7.30 -3.82
N VAL A 81 -8.59 -7.88 -2.99
CA VAL A 81 -10.01 -8.08 -3.36
C VAL A 81 -10.68 -6.74 -3.61
N LYS A 82 -10.48 -5.75 -2.73
CA LYS A 82 -11.05 -4.40 -2.88
C LYS A 82 -10.60 -3.72 -4.17
N PHE A 83 -9.29 -3.74 -4.47
CA PHE A 83 -8.77 -3.15 -5.70
C PHE A 83 -9.24 -3.89 -6.96
N ALA A 84 -9.14 -5.21 -6.99
CA ALA A 84 -9.58 -6.01 -8.14
C ALA A 84 -11.08 -5.79 -8.43
N LYS A 85 -11.92 -5.70 -7.38
CA LYS A 85 -13.34 -5.38 -7.54
C LYS A 85 -13.56 -3.97 -8.06
N ALA A 86 -12.88 -2.97 -7.49
CA ALA A 86 -13.02 -1.56 -7.89
C ALA A 86 -12.53 -1.30 -9.33
N MET A 87 -11.54 -2.06 -9.81
CA MET A 87 -11.00 -1.95 -11.18
C MET A 87 -11.82 -2.76 -12.21
N GLY A 88 -12.86 -3.48 -11.80
CA GLY A 88 -13.71 -4.27 -12.69
C GLY A 88 -13.19 -5.67 -13.05
N GLY A 89 -12.11 -6.13 -12.39
CA GLY A 89 -11.52 -7.46 -12.56
C GLY A 89 -12.17 -8.56 -11.69
N LEU A 90 -13.10 -8.22 -10.79
CA LEU A 90 -13.83 -9.21 -9.99
C LEU A 90 -15.34 -9.16 -10.33
N ARG A 91 -15.81 -10.11 -11.14
CA ARG A 91 -17.26 -10.33 -11.31
C ARG A 91 -17.82 -10.84 -9.98
N SER A 92 -18.87 -10.17 -9.48
CA SER A 92 -19.78 -10.82 -8.54
C SER A 92 -20.49 -11.89 -9.36
N LEU A 93 -20.21 -13.16 -9.04
CA LEU A 93 -21.08 -14.25 -9.44
C LEU A 93 -22.48 -14.00 -8.86
#